data_AF-A0A452Y9I2-F1
#
_entry.id   AF-A0A452Y9I2-F1
#
_cell.length_a   1.000
_cell.length_b   1.000
_cell.length_c   1.000
_cell.angle_alpha   90.00
_cell.angle_beta   90.00
_cell.angle_gamma   90.00
#
_symmetry.space_group_name_H-M   'P 1'
#
loop_
_entity.id
_entity.type
_entity.pdbx_description
1 polymer ?
#
loop_
_entity_poly.entity_id
_entity_poly.type
_entity_poly.pdbx_seq_one_letter_code
_entity_poly.pdbx_strand_id
1 'polypeptide(L)'
;SLQLSFHKFNEREREPIILKRLHEGEAIAVISDAGTPGISDPGMELARLCATEKIPVIPIPGPSAAIAALSASGLPTEEFTFGKIRQYCTLHLSIVIILSIQ
;
A
#
# COMPACT_ATOMS: atom_id res chain seq x y z
N SER A 1 -9.09 18.49 6.46
CA SER A 1 -8.79 18.21 5.05
C SER A 1 -9.28 16.82 4.71
N LEU A 2 -9.70 16.56 3.47
CA LEU A 2 -10.09 15.20 3.03
C LEU A 2 -8.87 14.25 2.93
N GLN A 3 -7.68 14.80 2.67
CA GLN A 3 -6.42 14.07 2.60
C GLN A 3 -5.58 14.24 3.87
N LEU A 4 -4.88 13.17 4.24
CA LEU A 4 -3.95 13.10 5.35
C LEU A 4 -2.59 12.59 4.84
N SER A 5 -1.51 13.32 5.13
CA SER A 5 -0.16 12.88 4.75
C SER A 5 0.23 11.62 5.54
N PHE A 6 0.61 10.56 4.83
CA PHE A 6 0.98 9.28 5.42
C PHE A 6 2.34 8.83 4.87
N HIS A 7 3.36 8.89 5.71
CA HIS A 7 4.75 8.59 5.34
C HIS A 7 5.44 7.78 6.45
N LYS A 8 6.56 7.13 6.12
CA LYS A 8 7.23 6.15 7.03
C LYS A 8 7.54 6.71 8.42
N PHE A 9 7.89 7.99 8.50
CA PHE A 9 8.22 8.64 9.78
C PHE A 9 7.00 9.00 10.64
N ASN A 10 5.78 9.05 10.08
CA ASN A 10 4.57 9.44 10.81
C ASN A 10 3.51 8.34 10.90
N GLU A 11 3.75 7.18 10.28
CA GLU A 11 2.78 6.07 10.20
C GLU A 11 2.19 5.72 11.58
N ARG A 12 3.05 5.51 12.59
CA ARG A 12 2.62 5.20 13.97
C ARG A 12 1.80 6.30 14.63
N GLU A 13 2.06 7.56 14.29
CA GLU A 13 1.31 8.70 14.84
C GLU A 13 -0.05 8.87 14.14
N ARG A 14 -0.15 8.45 12.86
CA ARG A 14 -1.35 8.57 12.04
C ARG A 14 -2.29 7.38 12.18
N GLU A 15 -1.77 6.19 12.49
CA GLU A 15 -2.54 4.95 12.68
C GLU A 15 -3.74 5.11 13.62
N PRO A 16 -3.62 5.68 14.84
CA PRO A 16 -4.77 5.84 15.74
C PRO A 16 -5.87 6.75 15.16
N ILE A 17 -5.47 7.77 14.39
CA ILE A 17 -6.41 8.71 13.75
C ILE A 17 -7.19 7.99 12.64
N ILE A 18 -6.48 7.18 11.84
CA ILE A 18 -7.06 6.40 10.74
C ILE A 18 -8.01 5.34 11.29
N LEU A 19 -7.60 4.58 12.32
CA LEU A 19 -8.46 3.58 12.96
C LEU A 19 -9.74 4.20 13.52
N LYS A 20 -9.63 5.33 14.22
CA LYS A 20 -10.81 6.02 14.75
C LYS A 20 -11.82 6.31 13.64
N ARG A 21 -11.38 6.86 12.51
CA ARG A 21 -12.24 7.17 11.36
C ARG A 21 -12.84 5.92 10.72
N LEU A 22 -12.08 4.84 10.62
CA LEU A 22 -12.61 3.55 10.17
C LEU A 22 -13.73 3.06 11.09
N HIS A 23 -13.54 3.14 12.42
CA HIS A 23 -14.57 2.82 13.42
C HIS A 23 -15.80 3.71 13.38
N GLU A 24 -15.66 4.94 12.89
CA GLU A 24 -16.77 5.86 12.62
C GLU A 24 -17.51 5.52 11.31
N GLY A 25 -17.10 4.46 10.60
CA GLY A 25 -17.72 3.98 9.37
C GLY A 25 -17.19 4.63 8.10
N GLU A 26 -16.12 5.42 8.18
CA GLU A 26 -15.51 6.01 6.99
C GLU A 26 -14.78 4.97 6.14
N ALA A 27 -14.82 5.16 4.82
CA ALA A 27 -13.93 4.45 3.89
C ALA A 27 -12.66 5.29 3.67
N ILE A 28 -11.49 4.66 3.85
CA ILE A 28 -10.19 5.33 3.71
C ILE A 28 -9.39 4.67 2.60
N ALA A 29 -8.84 5.50 1.71
CA ALA A 29 -7.92 5.08 0.66
C ALA A 29 -6.48 5.40 1.05
N VAL A 30 -5.59 4.40 1.02
CA VAL A 30 -4.14 4.59 1.10
C VAL A 30 -3.58 4.65 -0.31
N ILE A 31 -2.84 5.72 -0.62
CA ILE A 31 -2.32 6.01 -1.96
C ILE A 31 -0.83 6.31 -1.83
N SER A 32 -0.01 5.72 -2.69
CA SER A 32 1.41 6.05 -2.84
C SER A 32 1.65 6.83 -4.13
N ASP A 33 2.77 7.56 -4.19
CA ASP A 33 3.18 8.29 -5.39
C ASP A 33 3.36 7.35 -6.60
N ALA A 34 3.79 6.12 -6.35
CA ALA A 34 3.98 5.09 -7.36
C ALA A 34 3.89 3.68 -6.77
N GLY A 35 3.53 2.70 -7.60
CA GLY A 35 3.53 1.29 -7.24
C GLY A 35 2.43 0.94 -6.24
N THR A 36 2.63 -0.15 -5.49
CA THR A 36 1.65 -0.70 -4.56
C THR A 36 1.94 -0.23 -3.13
N PRO A 37 1.05 0.55 -2.48
CA PRO A 37 1.21 0.91 -1.07
C PRO A 37 1.48 -0.31 -0.18
N GLY A 38 2.35 -0.15 0.83
CA GLY A 38 2.81 -1.25 1.67
C GLY A 38 3.93 -2.12 1.08
N ILE A 39 4.28 -1.97 -0.20
CA ILE A 39 5.43 -2.63 -0.83
C ILE A 39 6.54 -1.60 -1.06
N SER A 40 7.59 -1.65 -0.24
CA SER A 40 8.67 -0.64 -0.20
C SER A 40 8.25 0.77 0.22
N ASP A 41 6.95 0.99 0.41
CA ASP A 41 6.30 2.22 0.89
C ASP A 41 5.55 1.98 2.22
N PRO A 42 5.11 3.04 2.92
CA PRO A 42 4.25 2.95 4.10
C PRO A 42 2.91 2.25 3.79
N GLY A 43 2.25 1.73 4.83
CA GLY A 43 0.94 1.08 4.72
C GLY A 43 0.92 -0.39 5.15
N MET A 44 2.09 -1.03 5.26
CA MET A 44 2.18 -2.42 5.73
C MET A 44 1.73 -2.55 7.19
N GLU A 45 2.17 -1.65 8.07
CA GLU A 45 1.79 -1.68 9.48
C GLU A 45 0.31 -1.36 9.67
N LEU A 46 -0.22 -0.38 8.93
CA LEU A 46 -1.65 -0.07 8.92
C LEU A 46 -2.50 -1.26 8.44
N ALA A 47 -2.09 -1.97 7.38
CA ALA A 47 -2.79 -3.17 6.92
C ALA A 47 -2.76 -4.29 7.98
N ARG A 48 -1.63 -4.48 8.66
CA ARG A 48 -1.48 -5.43 9.78
C ARG A 48 -2.41 -5.08 10.95
N LEU A 49 -2.51 -3.79 11.27
CA LEU A 49 -3.39 -3.29 12.30
C LEU A 49 -4.86 -3.51 11.93
N CYS A 50 -5.26 -3.18 10.70
CA CYS A 50 -6.61 -3.46 10.20
C CYS A 50 -6.96 -4.95 10.26
N ALA A 51 -6.02 -5.83 9.89
CA ALA A 51 -6.22 -7.29 10.00
C ALA A 51 -6.43 -7.74 11.45
N THR A 52 -5.72 -7.14 12.40
CA THR A 52 -5.88 -7.44 13.84
C THR A 52 -7.24 -6.99 14.36
N GLU A 53 -7.70 -5.82 13.93
CA GLU A 53 -9.03 -5.25 14.26
C GLU A 53 -10.18 -5.84 13.42
N LYS A 54 -9.88 -6.82 12.54
CA LYS A 54 -10.85 -7.42 11.60
C LYS A 54 -11.52 -6.40 10.66
N ILE A 55 -10.82 -5.33 10.32
CA ILE A 55 -11.24 -4.34 9.34
C ILE A 55 -10.83 -4.82 7.94
N PRO A 56 -11.77 -4.94 6.99
CA PRO A 56 -11.47 -5.26 5.59
C PRO A 56 -10.41 -4.36 4.96
N VAL A 57 -9.40 -5.00 4.36
CA VAL A 57 -8.38 -4.37 3.52
C VAL A 57 -8.59 -4.86 2.10
N ILE A 58 -9.01 -3.97 1.20
CA ILE A 58 -9.37 -4.29 -0.18
C ILE A 58 -8.25 -3.78 -1.10
N PRO A 59 -7.36 -4.65 -1.60
CA PRO A 59 -6.35 -4.25 -2.56
C PRO A 59 -7.00 -3.99 -3.93
N ILE A 60 -6.71 -2.84 -4.53
CA ILE A 60 -7.10 -2.58 -5.93
C ILE A 60 -5.93 -2.99 -6.83
N PRO A 61 -6.12 -3.95 -7.76
CA PRO A 61 -5.07 -4.36 -8.68
C PRO A 61 -4.55 -3.18 -9.49
N GLY A 62 -3.25 -3.18 -9.75
CA GLY A 62 -2.65 -2.10 -10.49
C GLY A 62 -1.20 -2.36 -10.89
N PRO A 63 -0.57 -1.34 -11.48
CA PRO A 63 0.76 -1.42 -12.07
C PRO A 63 1.87 -1.60 -11.02
N SER A 64 2.70 -2.61 -11.24
CA SER A 64 3.89 -2.87 -10.43
C SER A 64 5.14 -2.80 -11.31
N ALA A 65 6.08 -1.93 -10.93
CA ALA A 65 7.33 -1.76 -11.65
C ALA A 65 8.13 -3.06 -11.73
N ALA A 66 8.13 -3.87 -10.67
CA ALA A 66 8.83 -5.14 -10.63
C ALA A 66 8.20 -6.17 -11.58
N ILE A 67 6.87 -6.24 -11.63
CA ILE A 67 6.17 -7.16 -12.53
C ILE A 67 6.35 -6.73 -13.99
N ALA A 68 6.30 -5.43 -14.28
CA ALA A 68 6.56 -4.89 -15.61
C ALA A 68 8.01 -5.16 -16.07
N ALA A 69 8.99 -5.03 -15.18
CA ALA A 69 10.38 -5.34 -15.48
C ALA A 69 10.58 -6.85 -15.73
N LEU A 70 9.98 -7.71 -14.90
CA LEU A 70 10.07 -9.16 -15.06
C LEU A 70 9.47 -9.62 -16.39
N SER A 71 8.29 -9.12 -16.78
CA SER A 71 7.62 -9.51 -18.01
C SER A 71 8.40 -9.17 -19.28
N ALA A 72 9.22 -8.11 -19.24
CA ALA A 72 10.07 -7.68 -20.34
C ALA A 72 11.50 -8.25 -20.28
N SER A 73 11.87 -8.97 -19.20
CA SER A 73 13.26 -9.37 -18.94
C SER A 73 13.76 -10.54 -19.78
N GLY A 74 12.87 -11.34 -20.36
CA GLY A 74 13.23 -12.60 -21.01
C GLY A 74 13.66 -13.72 -20.05
N LEU A 75 13.49 -13.53 -18.73
CA LEU A 75 13.75 -14.54 -17.71
C LEU A 75 12.52 -15.43 -17.48
N PRO A 76 12.69 -16.64 -16.92
CA PRO A 76 11.57 -17.44 -16.40
C PRO A 76 10.69 -16.63 -15.44
N THR A 77 9.38 -16.81 -15.53
CA THR A 77 8.37 -16.01 -14.79
C THR A 77 7.46 -16.86 -13.92
N GLU A 78 7.66 -18.17 -13.91
CA GLU A 78 6.91 -19.16 -13.15
C GLU A 78 7.15 -19.01 -11.65
N GLU A 79 8.38 -18.66 -11.27
CA GLU A 79 8.78 -18.40 -9.90
C GLU A 79 9.84 -17.30 -9.88
N PHE A 80 9.63 -16.29 -9.04
CA PHE A 80 10.60 -15.21 -8.84
C PHE A 80 10.57 -14.74 -7.38
N THR A 81 11.70 -14.21 -6.91
CA THR A 81 11.82 -13.60 -5.57
C THR A 81 11.93 -12.09 -5.69
N PHE A 82 11.02 -11.36 -5.05
CA PHE A 82 11.13 -9.90 -4.91
C PHE A 82 12.06 -9.56 -3.74
N GLY A 83 13.21 -8.96 -4.06
CA GLY A 83 14.22 -8.55 -3.08
C GLY A 83 14.14 -7.08 -2.69
N LYS A 84 15.05 -6.66 -1.79
CA LYS A 84 15.14 -5.26 -1.33
C LYS A 84 15.57 -4.34 -2.46
N ILE A 85 14.69 -3.43 -2.87
CA ILE A 85 15.02 -2.37 -3.83
C ILE A 85 15.88 -1.29 -3.15
N ARG A 86 16.98 -0.89 -3.77
CA ARG A 86 17.61 0.42 -3.54
C ARG A 86 16.78 1.43 -4.35
N GLN A 87 16.06 2.33 -3.66
CA GLN A 87 15.12 3.30 -4.25
C GLN A 87 15.70 4.05 -5.47
N TYR A 88 15.48 3.58 -6.70
CA TYR A 88 15.84 4.32 -7.92
C TYR A 88 14.95 4.03 -9.15
N CYS A 89 13.83 3.31 -9.03
CA CYS A 89 12.96 3.05 -10.18
C CYS A 89 11.50 3.38 -9.86
N THR A 90 11.12 4.64 -10.10
CA THR A 90 9.77 5.14 -9.89
C THR A 90 9.04 5.16 -11.25
N LEU A 91 8.28 4.11 -11.56
CA LEU A 91 7.28 4.18 -12.62
C LEU A 91 6.02 4.80 -12.01
N HIS A 92 5.69 6.02 -12.43
CA HIS A 92 4.55 6.79 -11.90
C HIS A 92 3.21 6.17 -12.31
N LEU A 93 2.75 5.20 -11.55
CA LEU A 93 1.33 4.85 -11.50
C LEU A 93 0.97 4.55 -10.04
N SER A 94 0.01 5.29 -9.48
CA SER A 94 -0.46 5.15 -8.11
C SER A 94 -1.43 3.98 -7.97
N ILE A 95 -1.30 3.18 -6.91
CA ILE A 95 -2.27 2.15 -6.52
C ILE A 95 -2.99 2.58 -5.24
N VAL A 96 -4.23 2.10 -5.09
CA VAL A 96 -5.10 2.40 -3.96
C VAL A 96 -5.38 1.13 -3.16
N ILE A 97 -5.29 1.21 -1.83
CA ILE A 97 -5.86 0.22 -0.92
C ILE A 97 -7.05 0.88 -0.23
N ILE A 98 -8.22 0.24 -0.29
CA ILE A 98 -9.42 0.73 0.40
C ILE A 98 -9.58 -0.02 1.72
N LEU A 99 -9.78 0.74 2.79
CA LEU A 99 -10.04 0.29 4.15
C LEU A 99 -11.47 0.71 4.54
N SER A 100 -12.29 -0.19 5.04
CA SER A 100 -13.67 0.12 5.43
C SER A 100 -14.19 -0.90 6.43
N ILE A 101 -15.01 -0.44 7.39
CA ILE A 101 -15.82 -1.31 8.24
C ILE A 101 -17.18 -1.48 7.56
N GLN A 102 -17.49 -2.70 7.12
CA GLN A 102 -18.83 -3.07 6.67
C GLN A 102 -19.72 -3.43 7.85
#